data_AF-A0A538E0X0-F1
#
_entry.id   AF-A0A538E0X0-F1
#
_cell.length_a   1.000
_cell.length_b   1.000
_cell.length_c   1.000
_cell.angle_alpha   90.00
_cell.angle_beta   90.00
_cell.angle_gamma   90.00
#
_symmetry.space_group_name_H-M   'P 1'
#
loop_
_entity.id
_entity.type
_entity.pdbx_description
1 polymer ?
#
loop_
_entity_poly.entity_id
_entity_poly.type
_entity_poly.pdbx_seq_one_letter_code
_entity_poly.pdbx_strand_id
1 'polypeptide(L)'
;MEFLVAVVTAFLLVVPVELPDKTFVATLVLSTRYRPGPVWIGVTLAFGVQCLVAVAAGRLIALLPQEPVQLVAAALFGTGAVLLIRSAGRAAEEERAREREFETKVSQTRRTGMNAALASFAVLFVAEWGDLSQLLTAGLVARGLQPVAVFAGSWAGLAAISATAVLLGRVLMRYVSLAVVQYVGAAVCGVLAIVTVIAALT
;
A
#
# COMPACT_ATOMS: atom_id res chain seq x y z
N MET A 1 -3.88 20.42 20.08
CA MET A 1 -3.25 20.88 18.82
C MET A 1 -2.38 19.79 18.24
N GLU A 2 -1.45 19.25 19.04
CA GLU A 2 -0.58 18.10 18.71
C GLU A 2 -1.26 16.94 17.98
N PHE A 3 -2.42 16.47 18.47
CA PHE A 3 -3.17 15.38 17.82
C PHE A 3 -3.58 15.73 16.38
N LEU A 4 -4.18 16.89 16.17
CA LEU A 4 -4.64 17.33 14.85
C LEU A 4 -3.47 17.54 13.89
N VAL A 5 -2.37 18.12 14.40
CA VAL A 5 -1.13 18.29 13.62
C VAL A 5 -0.63 16.92 13.17
N ALA A 6 -0.53 15.93 14.06
CA ALA A 6 -0.09 14.59 13.71
C ALA A 6 -1.00 13.89 12.69
N VAL A 7 -2.33 14.06 12.80
CA VAL A 7 -3.29 13.55 11.79
C VAL A 7 -3.03 14.19 10.43
N VAL A 8 -2.95 15.53 10.38
CA VAL A 8 -2.76 16.27 9.13
C VAL A 8 -1.39 15.96 8.52
N THR A 9 -0.33 15.88 9.33
CA THR A 9 1.02 15.51 8.88
C THR A 9 1.03 14.11 8.28
N ALA A 10 0.46 13.11 8.96
CA ALA A 10 0.41 11.75 8.43
C ALA A 10 -0.41 11.68 7.13
N PHE A 11 -1.56 12.34 7.08
CA PHE A 11 -2.39 12.42 5.88
C PHE A 11 -1.64 13.06 4.70
N LEU A 12 -1.04 14.23 4.90
CA LEU A 12 -0.36 14.98 3.84
C LEU A 12 0.93 14.33 3.37
N LEU A 13 1.58 13.51 4.20
CA LEU A 13 2.78 12.78 3.80
C LEU A 13 2.47 11.46 3.09
N VAL A 14 1.40 10.76 3.49
CA VAL A 14 1.01 9.49 2.86
C VAL A 14 0.42 9.71 1.47
N VAL A 15 -0.40 10.74 1.28
CA VAL A 15 -1.10 10.96 0.00
C VAL A 15 -0.15 11.08 -1.21
N PRO A 16 0.91 11.90 -1.17
CA PRO A 16 1.85 12.02 -2.29
C PRO A 16 2.67 10.75 -2.53
N VAL A 17 2.97 9.99 -1.47
CA VAL A 17 3.73 8.73 -1.57
C VAL A 17 2.94 7.67 -2.34
N GLU A 18 1.61 7.67 -2.20
CA GLU A 18 0.73 6.61 -2.70
C GLU A 18 0.00 6.97 -4.01
N LEU A 19 -0.09 8.26 -4.36
CA LEU A 19 -0.83 8.72 -5.54
C LEU A 19 -0.33 8.15 -6.89
N PRO A 20 0.98 7.98 -7.14
CA PRO A 20 1.48 7.38 -8.39
C PRO A 20 1.88 5.91 -8.23
N ASP A 21 1.43 5.25 -7.16
CA ASP A 21 1.94 3.95 -6.76
C ASP A 21 1.18 2.75 -7.37
N LYS A 22 1.82 1.58 -7.36
CA LYS A 22 1.26 0.29 -7.80
C LYS A 22 -0.09 0.01 -7.15
N THR A 23 -0.25 0.43 -5.90
CA THR A 23 -1.46 0.27 -5.12
C THR A 23 -2.67 0.98 -5.74
N PHE A 24 -2.47 2.19 -6.25
CA PHE A 24 -3.49 2.97 -6.96
C PHE A 24 -3.96 2.22 -8.22
N VAL A 25 -3.00 1.71 -9.00
CA VAL A 25 -3.28 0.97 -10.23
C VAL A 25 -3.99 -0.36 -9.94
N ALA A 26 -3.55 -1.11 -8.94
CA ALA A 26 -4.17 -2.37 -8.53
C ALA A 26 -5.63 -2.17 -8.09
N THR A 27 -5.89 -1.14 -7.27
CA THR A 27 -7.24 -0.77 -6.83
C THR A 27 -8.12 -0.36 -8.01
N LEU A 28 -7.57 0.43 -8.93
CA LEU A 28 -8.25 0.81 -10.15
C LEU A 28 -8.64 -0.42 -10.95
N VAL A 29 -7.70 -1.33 -11.25
CA VAL A 29 -7.94 -2.56 -12.02
C VAL A 29 -8.98 -3.45 -11.33
N LEU A 30 -8.89 -3.66 -10.02
CA LEU A 30 -9.88 -4.45 -9.26
C LEU A 30 -11.28 -3.84 -9.36
N SER A 31 -11.40 -2.51 -9.34
CA SER A 31 -12.69 -1.82 -9.48
C SER A 31 -13.32 -1.96 -10.87
N THR A 32 -12.54 -2.33 -11.89
CA THR A 32 -13.04 -2.64 -13.24
C THR A 32 -13.56 -4.08 -13.35
N ARG A 33 -12.98 -5.00 -12.57
CA ARG A 33 -13.35 -6.43 -12.58
C ARG A 33 -14.47 -6.75 -11.59
N TYR A 34 -14.56 -6.01 -10.50
CA TYR A 34 -15.53 -6.23 -9.42
C TYR A 34 -16.40 -4.99 -9.16
N ARG A 35 -17.43 -5.15 -8.32
CA ARG A 35 -18.29 -4.02 -7.92
C ARG A 35 -17.47 -3.00 -7.10
N PRO A 36 -17.52 -1.70 -7.44
CA PRO A 36 -16.63 -0.68 -6.88
C PRO A 36 -16.80 -0.47 -5.36
N GLY A 37 -18.03 -0.48 -4.85
CA GLY A 37 -18.28 -0.28 -3.41
C GLY A 37 -17.60 -1.35 -2.54
N PRO A 38 -17.85 -2.64 -2.79
CA PRO A 38 -17.17 -3.70 -2.05
C PRO A 38 -15.65 -3.74 -2.25
N VAL A 39 -15.15 -3.41 -3.45
CA VAL A 39 -13.70 -3.28 -3.68
C VAL A 39 -13.11 -2.23 -2.75
N TRP A 40 -13.70 -1.03 -2.70
CA TRP A 40 -13.22 0.04 -1.83
C TRP A 40 -13.22 -0.36 -0.35
N ILE A 41 -14.26 -1.07 0.11
CA ILE A 41 -14.31 -1.61 1.48
C ILE A 41 -13.16 -2.59 1.71
N GLY A 42 -12.95 -3.55 0.80
CA GLY A 42 -11.87 -4.52 0.91
C GLY A 42 -10.48 -3.88 0.97
N VAL A 43 -10.22 -2.94 0.06
CA VAL A 43 -8.95 -2.20 0.00
C VAL A 43 -8.74 -1.33 1.25
N THR A 44 -9.75 -0.59 1.68
CA THR A 44 -9.67 0.25 2.89
C THR A 44 -9.42 -0.59 4.15
N LEU A 45 -10.01 -1.79 4.24
CA LEU A 45 -9.75 -2.70 5.35
C LEU A 45 -8.32 -3.26 5.32
N ALA A 46 -7.78 -3.58 4.14
CA ALA A 46 -6.40 -4.06 4.01
C ALA A 46 -5.42 -3.01 4.52
N PHE A 47 -5.58 -1.76 4.06
CA PHE A 47 -4.81 -0.63 4.56
C PHE A 47 -4.98 -0.39 6.04
N GLY A 48 -6.19 -0.55 6.58
CA GLY A 48 -6.44 -0.43 8.01
C GLY A 48 -5.58 -1.40 8.82
N VAL A 49 -5.51 -2.67 8.41
CA VAL A 49 -4.67 -3.67 9.09
C VAL A 49 -3.19 -3.33 8.93
N GLN A 50 -2.76 -2.96 7.73
CA GLN A 50 -1.36 -2.60 7.46
C GLN A 50 -0.91 -1.35 8.25
N CYS A 51 -1.74 -0.32 8.32
CA CYS A 51 -1.48 0.87 9.16
C CYS A 51 -1.40 0.52 10.64
N LEU A 52 -2.28 -0.37 11.14
CA LEU A 52 -2.20 -0.83 12.53
C LEU A 52 -0.86 -1.52 12.81
N VAL A 53 -0.42 -2.40 11.92
CA VAL A 53 0.87 -3.10 12.03
C VAL A 53 2.03 -2.09 11.99
N ALA A 54 2.01 -1.14 11.06
CA ALA A 54 3.05 -0.10 10.95
C ALA A 54 3.13 0.78 12.21
N VAL A 55 1.99 1.22 12.75
CA VAL A 55 1.93 2.01 13.98
C VAL A 55 2.41 1.21 15.20
N ALA A 56 2.03 -0.07 15.30
CA ALA A 56 2.52 -0.96 16.34
C ALA A 56 4.03 -1.17 16.24
N ALA A 57 4.56 -1.41 15.04
CA ALA A 57 5.98 -1.53 14.78
C ALA A 57 6.74 -0.24 15.13
N GLY A 58 6.23 0.93 14.73
CA GLY A 58 6.82 2.22 15.08
C GLY A 58 6.87 2.46 16.59
N ARG A 59 5.83 2.06 17.32
CA ARG A 59 5.81 2.13 18.78
C ARG A 59 6.83 1.20 19.43
N LEU A 60 7.00 -0.01 18.89
CA LEU A 60 8.03 -0.93 19.35
C LEU A 60 9.42 -0.35 19.07
N ILE A 61 9.70 0.11 17.85
CA ILE A 61 10.99 0.70 17.46
C ILE A 61 11.35 1.89 18.36
N ALA A 62 10.38 2.73 18.73
CA ALA A 62 10.60 3.84 19.66
C ALA A 62 11.13 3.42 21.04
N LEU A 63 10.96 2.15 21.43
CA LEU A 63 11.38 1.61 22.72
C LEU A 63 12.72 0.86 22.67
N LEU A 64 13.28 0.60 21.49
CA LEU A 64 14.51 -0.19 21.35
C LEU A 64 15.78 0.68 21.20
N PRO A 65 16.93 0.25 21.76
CA PRO A 65 18.24 0.84 21.45
C PRO A 65 18.59 0.63 19.97
N GLN A 66 19.12 1.66 19.29
CA GLN A 66 19.27 1.65 17.83
C GLN A 66 20.27 0.59 17.29
N GLU A 67 21.34 0.32 18.04
CA GLU A 67 22.41 -0.63 17.64
C GLU A 67 21.89 -2.08 17.42
N PRO A 68 21.23 -2.73 18.39
CA PRO A 68 20.71 -4.09 18.20
C PRO A 68 19.58 -4.17 17.16
N VAL A 69 18.76 -3.12 17.00
CA VAL A 69 17.69 -3.09 15.98
C VAL A 69 18.29 -3.18 14.58
N GLN A 70 19.36 -2.43 14.32
CA GLN A 70 20.04 -2.46 13.03
C GLN A 70 20.66 -3.83 12.75
N LEU A 71 21.28 -4.46 13.75
CA LEU A 71 21.86 -5.79 13.60
C LEU A 71 20.80 -6.86 13.33
N VAL A 72 19.66 -6.81 14.05
CA VAL A 72 18.54 -7.73 13.83
C VAL A 72 17.87 -7.48 12.48
N ALA A 73 17.66 -6.22 12.09
CA ALA A 73 17.14 -5.87 10.78
C ALA A 73 18.07 -6.37 9.67
N ALA A 74 19.38 -6.13 9.78
CA ALA A 74 20.38 -6.64 8.83
C ALA A 74 20.36 -8.17 8.74
N ALA A 75 20.23 -8.88 9.87
CA ALA A 75 20.12 -10.34 9.89
C ALA A 75 18.83 -10.85 9.23
N LEU A 76 17.69 -10.18 9.48
CA LEU A 76 16.40 -10.51 8.86
C LEU A 76 16.42 -10.23 7.35
N PHE A 77 16.96 -9.09 6.92
CA PHE A 77 17.11 -8.77 5.49
C PHE A 77 18.07 -9.73 4.80
N GLY A 78 19.20 -10.07 5.43
CA GLY A 78 20.14 -11.07 4.90
C GLY A 78 19.50 -12.44 4.76
N THR A 79 18.74 -12.88 5.77
CA THR A 79 18.03 -14.16 5.74
C THR A 79 16.92 -14.15 4.69
N GLY A 80 16.14 -13.08 4.62
CA GLY A 80 15.09 -12.88 3.62
C GLY A 80 15.66 -12.88 2.20
N ALA A 81 16.79 -12.20 1.96
CA ALA A 81 17.47 -12.22 0.67
C ALA A 81 17.92 -13.64 0.28
N VAL A 82 18.50 -14.40 1.21
CA VAL A 82 18.90 -15.80 0.97
C VAL A 82 17.68 -16.69 0.68
N LEU A 83 16.59 -16.54 1.43
CA LEU A 83 15.35 -17.28 1.20
C LEU A 83 14.74 -16.94 -0.15
N LEU A 84 14.66 -15.65 -0.51
CA LEU A 84 14.13 -15.18 -1.79
C LEU A 84 14.95 -15.69 -2.98
N ILE A 85 16.28 -15.66 -2.90
CA ILE A 85 17.16 -16.22 -3.93
C ILE A 85 16.92 -17.73 -4.08
N ARG A 86 16.72 -18.45 -2.98
CA ARG A 86 16.46 -19.89 -3.00
C ARG A 86 15.06 -20.25 -3.49
N SER A 87 14.06 -19.39 -3.26
CA SER A 87 12.66 -19.61 -3.67
C SER A 87 12.33 -19.05 -5.05
N ALA A 88 13.17 -18.17 -5.62
CA ALA A 88 12.92 -17.50 -6.90
C ALA A 88 12.57 -18.47 -8.05
N GLY A 89 13.22 -19.64 -8.10
CA GLY A 89 12.97 -20.63 -9.16
C GLY A 89 11.62 -21.35 -9.09
N ARG A 90 10.97 -21.41 -7.91
CA ARG A 90 9.66 -22.06 -7.71
C ARG A 90 8.52 -21.06 -7.50
N ALA A 91 8.86 -19.81 -7.20
CA ALA A 91 7.91 -18.74 -6.92
C ALA A 91 6.94 -18.50 -8.09
N ALA A 92 7.44 -18.45 -9.32
CA ALA A 92 6.61 -18.15 -10.49
C ALA A 92 5.54 -19.23 -10.78
N GLU A 93 5.81 -20.51 -10.48
CA GLU A 93 4.82 -21.57 -10.64
C GLU A 93 3.82 -21.62 -9.49
N GLU A 94 4.27 -21.45 -8.24
CA GLU A 94 3.39 -21.39 -7.07
C GLU A 94 2.48 -20.17 -7.09
N GLU A 95 2.99 -19.02 -7.54
CA GLU A 95 2.23 -17.77 -7.69
C GLU A 95 1.16 -17.94 -8.76
N ARG A 96 1.52 -18.45 -9.95
CA ARG A 96 0.55 -18.77 -11.02
C ARG A 96 -0.46 -19.84 -10.61
N ALA A 97 -0.09 -20.78 -9.75
CA ALA A 97 -1.01 -21.79 -9.23
C ALA A 97 -1.98 -21.19 -8.22
N ARG A 98 -1.50 -20.35 -7.29
CA ARG A 98 -2.36 -19.63 -6.33
C ARG A 98 -3.26 -18.62 -7.02
N GLU A 99 -2.76 -17.89 -8.02
CA GLU A 99 -3.56 -16.98 -8.84
C GLU A 99 -4.68 -17.73 -9.56
N ARG A 100 -4.38 -18.86 -10.22
CA ARG A 100 -5.39 -19.69 -10.87
C ARG A 100 -6.38 -20.27 -9.88
N GLU A 101 -5.92 -20.78 -8.73
CA GLU A 101 -6.81 -21.32 -7.71
C GLU A 101 -7.73 -20.24 -7.14
N PHE A 102 -7.20 -19.04 -6.92
CA PHE A 102 -7.95 -17.87 -6.48
C PHE A 102 -8.93 -17.40 -7.56
N GLU A 103 -8.52 -17.31 -8.82
CA GLU A 103 -9.37 -16.93 -9.94
C GLU A 103 -10.49 -17.96 -10.17
N THR A 104 -10.21 -19.25 -9.95
CA THR A 104 -11.21 -20.34 -10.03
C THR A 104 -12.20 -20.28 -8.85
N LYS A 105 -11.71 -20.07 -7.62
CA LYS A 105 -12.57 -19.90 -6.43
C LYS A 105 -13.43 -18.63 -6.52
N VAL A 106 -12.87 -17.55 -7.06
CA VAL A 106 -13.56 -16.27 -7.22
C VAL A 106 -14.56 -16.29 -8.39
N SER A 107 -14.26 -17.00 -9.48
CA SER A 107 -15.20 -17.17 -10.62
C SER A 107 -16.35 -18.14 -10.31
N GLN A 108 -16.13 -19.15 -9.46
CA GLN A 108 -17.18 -20.08 -9.03
C GLN A 108 -18.12 -19.52 -7.95
N THR A 109 -17.65 -18.56 -7.14
CA THR A 109 -18.50 -17.97 -6.10
C THR A 109 -19.34 -16.84 -6.70
N ARG A 110 -20.67 -16.89 -6.51
CA ARG A 110 -21.63 -15.85 -6.96
C ARG A 110 -21.08 -14.43 -6.77
N ARG A 111 -21.41 -13.52 -7.71
CA ARG A 111 -21.14 -12.06 -7.76
C ARG A 111 -21.77 -11.29 -6.58
N THR A 112 -21.50 -11.72 -5.36
CA THR A 112 -21.93 -11.11 -4.11
C THR A 112 -20.85 -10.12 -3.67
N GLY A 113 -21.26 -8.94 -3.19
CA GLY A 113 -20.30 -7.88 -2.83
C GLY A 113 -19.22 -8.34 -1.86
N MET A 114 -19.55 -9.24 -0.93
CA MET A 114 -18.60 -9.75 0.07
C MET A 114 -17.38 -10.46 -0.52
N ASN A 115 -17.54 -11.21 -1.61
CA ASN A 115 -16.42 -11.91 -2.27
C ASN A 115 -15.47 -10.94 -2.95
N ALA A 116 -16.02 -9.86 -3.53
CA ALA A 116 -15.21 -8.80 -4.13
C ALA A 116 -14.41 -8.03 -3.07
N ALA A 117 -15.02 -7.76 -1.91
CA ALA A 117 -14.33 -7.14 -0.79
C ALA A 117 -13.21 -8.02 -0.25
N LEU A 118 -13.50 -9.30 0.02
CA LEU A 118 -12.50 -10.25 0.51
C LEU A 118 -11.36 -10.46 -0.49
N ALA A 119 -11.69 -10.55 -1.79
CA ALA A 119 -10.68 -10.73 -2.81
C ALA A 119 -9.77 -9.50 -2.94
N SER A 120 -10.36 -8.30 -2.96
CA SER A 120 -9.60 -7.05 -3.04
C SER A 120 -8.75 -6.84 -1.79
N PHE A 121 -9.29 -7.18 -0.60
CA PHE A 121 -8.56 -7.20 0.65
C PHE A 121 -7.34 -8.11 0.56
N ALA A 122 -7.53 -9.37 0.19
CA ALA A 122 -6.45 -10.36 0.18
C ALA A 122 -5.35 -9.99 -0.82
N VAL A 123 -5.73 -9.55 -2.02
CA VAL A 123 -4.77 -9.12 -3.05
C VAL A 123 -3.94 -7.93 -2.56
N LEU A 124 -4.57 -6.86 -2.08
CA LEU A 124 -3.86 -5.66 -1.63
C LEU A 124 -3.03 -5.92 -0.37
N PHE A 125 -3.58 -6.64 0.58
CA PHE A 125 -2.91 -6.95 1.84
C PHE A 125 -1.59 -7.70 1.62
N VAL A 126 -1.60 -8.69 0.71
CA VAL A 126 -0.42 -9.49 0.38
C VAL A 126 0.53 -8.74 -0.54
N ALA A 127 0.00 -8.08 -1.58
CA ALA A 127 0.82 -7.39 -2.58
C ALA A 127 1.57 -6.18 -2.01
N GLU A 128 0.95 -5.43 -1.09
CA GLU A 128 1.50 -4.19 -0.53
C GLU A 128 2.11 -4.38 0.86
N TRP A 129 2.49 -5.61 1.21
CA TRP A 129 3.12 -5.87 2.49
C TRP A 129 4.55 -5.30 2.55
N GLY A 130 4.82 -4.42 3.52
CA GLY A 130 6.13 -3.80 3.69
C GLY A 130 6.36 -2.58 2.78
N ASP A 131 5.31 -1.96 2.25
CA ASP A 131 5.43 -0.77 1.40
C ASP A 131 6.01 0.47 2.13
N LEU A 132 6.50 1.43 1.34
CA LEU A 132 6.94 2.77 1.72
C LEU A 132 5.95 3.47 2.65
N SER A 133 4.64 3.36 2.44
CA SER A 133 3.66 3.97 3.34
C SER A 133 3.68 3.36 4.74
N GLN A 134 3.99 2.07 4.88
CA GLN A 134 4.18 1.41 6.18
C GLN A 134 5.46 1.90 6.86
N LEU A 135 6.57 2.01 6.12
CA LEU A 135 7.83 2.54 6.63
C LEU A 135 7.69 4.00 7.07
N LEU A 136 6.99 4.82 6.29
CA LEU A 136 6.66 6.21 6.62
C LEU A 136 5.82 6.28 7.89
N THR A 137 4.73 5.51 7.95
CA THR A 137 3.81 5.48 9.10
C THR A 137 4.54 5.03 10.38
N ALA A 138 5.33 3.97 10.31
CA ALA A 138 6.15 3.51 11.43
C ALA A 138 7.19 4.56 11.85
N GLY A 139 7.84 5.21 10.88
CA GLY A 139 8.82 6.26 11.12
C GLY A 139 8.24 7.51 11.78
N LEU A 140 7.01 7.90 11.43
CA LEU A 140 6.31 9.02 12.08
C LEU A 140 6.05 8.72 13.56
N VAL A 141 5.60 7.50 13.88
CA VAL A 141 5.41 7.08 15.28
C VAL A 141 6.75 6.99 16.02
N ALA A 142 7.78 6.44 15.39
CA ALA A 142 9.12 6.34 15.98
C ALA A 142 9.76 7.71 16.27
N ARG A 143 9.39 8.75 15.50
CA ARG A 143 9.80 10.15 15.73
C ARG A 143 9.01 10.85 16.84
N GLY A 144 8.10 10.16 17.52
CA GLY A 144 7.38 10.66 18.69
C GLY A 144 5.99 11.22 18.38
N LEU A 145 5.48 11.11 17.15
CA LEU A 145 4.08 11.49 16.88
C LEU A 145 3.12 10.51 17.56
N GLN A 146 1.95 11.02 17.97
CA GLN A 146 0.94 10.23 18.66
C GLN A 146 0.45 9.06 17.77
N PRO A 147 0.55 7.79 18.22
CA PRO A 147 0.24 6.61 17.41
C PRO A 147 -1.17 6.61 16.79
N VAL A 148 -2.18 6.99 17.57
CA VAL A 148 -3.58 7.01 17.14
C VAL A 148 -3.83 8.10 16.09
N ALA A 149 -3.16 9.25 16.23
CA ALA A 149 -3.25 10.34 15.26
C ALA A 149 -2.61 9.95 13.92
N VAL A 150 -1.43 9.33 13.97
CA VAL A 150 -0.73 8.84 12.78
C VAL A 150 -1.55 7.75 12.09
N PHE A 151 -2.12 6.81 12.84
CA PHE A 151 -3.04 5.80 12.29
C PHE A 151 -4.20 6.45 11.54
N ALA A 152 -4.92 7.36 12.19
CA ALA A 152 -6.09 8.01 11.61
C ALA A 152 -5.74 8.82 10.34
N GLY A 153 -4.64 9.56 10.36
CA GLY A 153 -4.18 10.36 9.22
C GLY A 153 -3.74 9.49 8.03
N SER A 154 -2.88 8.49 8.27
CA SER A 154 -2.41 7.57 7.23
C SER A 154 -3.57 6.77 6.62
N TRP A 155 -4.43 6.20 7.46
CA TRP A 155 -5.56 5.39 7.00
C TRP A 155 -6.59 6.23 6.22
N ALA A 156 -6.88 7.46 6.66
CA ALA A 156 -7.75 8.38 5.93
C ALA A 156 -7.16 8.77 4.56
N GLY A 157 -5.84 8.98 4.48
CA GLY A 157 -5.15 9.25 3.22
C GLY A 157 -5.30 8.10 2.23
N LEU A 158 -5.01 6.88 2.67
CA LEU A 158 -5.14 5.66 1.86
C LEU A 158 -6.58 5.38 1.45
N ALA A 159 -7.56 5.62 2.35
CA ALA A 159 -8.98 5.49 2.04
C ALA A 159 -9.42 6.51 0.97
N ALA A 160 -8.92 7.74 1.01
CA ALA A 160 -9.23 8.78 0.03
C ALA A 160 -8.60 8.49 -1.35
N ILE A 161 -7.36 8.02 -1.38
CA ILE A 161 -6.67 7.64 -2.63
C ILE A 161 -7.37 6.45 -3.28
N SER A 162 -7.67 5.40 -2.50
CA SER A 162 -8.39 4.23 -3.01
C SER A 162 -9.81 4.56 -3.45
N ALA A 163 -10.52 5.46 -2.77
CA ALA A 163 -11.82 5.96 -3.24
C ALA A 163 -11.68 6.61 -4.61
N THR A 164 -10.66 7.46 -4.78
CA THR A 164 -10.36 8.13 -6.05
C THR A 164 -10.04 7.12 -7.15
N ALA A 165 -9.23 6.10 -6.86
CA ALA A 165 -8.91 5.01 -7.79
C ALA A 165 -10.16 4.22 -8.23
N VAL A 166 -11.05 3.90 -7.29
CA VAL A 166 -12.31 3.17 -7.57
C VAL A 166 -13.28 4.01 -8.39
N LEU A 167 -13.37 5.32 -8.13
CA LEU A 167 -14.21 6.23 -8.89
C LEU A 167 -13.65 6.44 -10.30
N LEU A 168 -12.34 6.64 -10.42
CA LEU A 168 -11.65 6.74 -11.71
C LEU A 168 -11.78 5.46 -12.52
N GLY A 169 -11.58 4.28 -11.93
CA GLY A 169 -11.73 3.00 -12.64
C GLY A 169 -13.10 2.83 -13.29
N ARG A 170 -14.15 3.37 -12.66
CA ARG A 170 -15.52 3.37 -13.22
C ARG A 170 -15.65 4.26 -14.48
N VAL A 171 -14.95 5.39 -14.53
CA VAL A 171 -15.07 6.40 -15.61
C VAL A 171 -14.03 6.20 -16.71
N LEU A 172 -12.80 5.86 -16.32
CA LEU A 172 -11.59 5.89 -17.13
C LEU A 172 -11.51 4.75 -18.14
N MET A 173 -12.01 3.55 -17.80
CA MET A 173 -12.04 2.39 -18.72
C MET A 173 -12.93 2.61 -19.96
N ARG A 174 -13.75 3.66 -19.99
CA ARG A 174 -14.51 4.01 -21.21
C ARG A 174 -13.66 4.76 -22.25
N TYR A 175 -12.52 5.34 -21.87
CA TYR A 175 -11.81 6.30 -22.73
C TYR A 175 -10.28 6.22 -22.71
N VAL A 176 -9.66 5.56 -21.72
CA VAL A 176 -8.20 5.59 -21.53
C VAL A 176 -7.66 4.19 -21.25
N SER A 177 -6.62 3.80 -21.99
CA SER A 177 -5.94 2.51 -21.79
C SER A 177 -5.06 2.54 -20.54
N LEU A 178 -4.91 1.39 -19.88
CA LEU A 178 -4.09 1.24 -18.66
C LEU A 178 -2.66 1.76 -18.85
N ALA A 179 -2.09 1.60 -20.06
CA ALA A 179 -0.76 2.09 -20.39
C ALA A 179 -0.64 3.62 -20.24
N VAL A 180 -1.64 4.38 -20.68
CA VAL A 180 -1.62 5.86 -20.56
C VAL A 180 -1.62 6.28 -19.09
N VAL A 181 -2.39 5.58 -18.24
CA VAL A 181 -2.41 5.85 -16.79
C VAL A 181 -1.03 5.60 -16.18
N GLN A 182 -0.38 4.49 -16.55
CA GLN A 182 0.96 4.15 -16.09
C GLN A 182 2.01 5.16 -16.57
N TYR A 183 1.94 5.59 -17.85
CA TYR A 183 2.86 6.59 -18.39
C TYR A 183 2.69 7.96 -17.72
N VAL A 184 1.46 8.39 -17.44
CA VAL A 184 1.19 9.65 -16.72
C VAL A 184 1.70 9.56 -15.28
N GLY A 185 1.43 8.45 -14.58
CA GLY A 185 1.95 8.22 -13.23
C GLY A 185 3.49 8.24 -13.19
N ALA A 186 4.13 7.55 -14.13
CA ALA A 186 5.59 7.56 -14.27
C ALA A 186 6.15 8.96 -14.56
N ALA A 187 5.49 9.75 -15.40
CA ALA A 187 5.89 11.14 -15.69
C ALA A 187 5.80 12.03 -14.43
N VAL A 188 4.71 11.94 -13.66
CA VAL A 188 4.54 12.68 -12.41
C VAL A 188 5.62 12.30 -11.39
N CYS A 189 5.88 11.01 -11.20
CA CYS A 189 6.99 10.53 -10.35
C CYS A 189 8.34 11.09 -10.80
N GLY A 190 8.62 11.06 -12.11
CA GLY A 190 9.86 11.59 -12.67
C GLY A 190 10.05 13.07 -12.35
N VAL A 191 8.99 13.88 -12.49
CA VAL A 191 9.03 15.31 -12.14
C VAL A 191 9.27 15.52 -10.65
N LEU A 192 8.55 14.79 -9.78
CA LEU A 192 8.74 14.90 -8.33
C LEU A 192 10.16 14.49 -7.90
N ALA A 193 10.72 13.46 -8.51
CA ALA A 193 12.11 13.05 -8.27
C ALA A 193 13.10 14.16 -8.65
N ILE A 194 12.92 14.79 -9.84
CA ILE A 194 13.76 15.91 -10.28
C ILE A 194 13.65 17.10 -9.32
N VAL A 195 12.42 17.49 -8.94
CA VAL A 195 12.19 18.59 -7.99
C VAL A 195 12.86 18.31 -6.65
N THR A 196 12.77 17.07 -6.16
CA THR A 196 13.40 16.66 -4.89
C THR A 196 14.91 16.73 -4.97
N VAL A 197 15.52 16.31 -6.10
CA VAL A 197 16.96 16.42 -6.33
C VAL A 197 17.41 17.88 -6.38
N ILE A 198 16.69 18.74 -7.10
CA ILE A 198 17.01 20.18 -7.17
C ILE A 198 16.94 20.80 -5.77
N ALA A 199 15.87 20.55 -5.03
CA ALA A 199 15.70 21.06 -3.67
C ALA A 199 16.76 20.55 -2.69
N ALA A 200 17.35 19.37 -2.91
CA ALA A 200 18.43 18.85 -2.09
C ALA A 200 19.81 19.46 -2.42
N LEU A 201 19.97 20.04 -3.62
CA LEU A 201 21.21 20.63 -4.12
C LEU A 201 21.27 22.16 -3.98
N THR A 202 20.16 22.80 -3.62
CA THR A 202 20.04 24.26 -3.38
C THR A 202 19.86 24.54 -1.90
#